data_AF-A0A9P9JBI2-F1
#
_entry.id   AF-A0A9P9JBI2-F1
#
_cell.length_a   1.000
_cell.length_b   1.000
_cell.length_c   1.000
_cell.angle_alpha   90.00
_cell.angle_beta   90.00
_cell.angle_gamma   90.00
#
_symmetry.space_group_name_H-M   'P 1'
#
loop_
_entity.id
_entity.type
_entity.pdbx_description
1 polymer ?
#
loop_
_entity_poly.entity_id
_entity_poly.type
_entity_poly.pdbx_seq_one_letter_code
_entity_poly.pdbx_strand_id
1 'polypeptide(L)'
;MDFLEELEAMANAATLMVASNEHDTASRWHRLFGYFEHEARERMAAFRADTNRQFILDAHRDMICIEKEIEGYDREAYKYSAQLMKQQSQACRKMNQAESSSTYRLKLEGPLQTAQAVAHAANLMTEPRVVGGTDSDGTFSVFCEINGTIKSQIETYL
;
A
#
# COMPACT_ATOMS: atom_id res chain seq x y z
N MET A 1 27.98 -27.72 43.73
CA MET A 1 27.38 -26.97 42.62
C MET A 1 26.19 -27.78 42.17
N ASP A 2 25.01 -27.22 42.35
CA ASP A 2 23.75 -27.86 41.97
C ASP A 2 23.55 -27.62 40.47
N PHE A 3 23.33 -28.68 39.69
CA PHE A 3 23.18 -28.60 38.23
C PHE A 3 21.99 -27.70 37.84
N LEU A 4 20.97 -27.64 38.69
CA LEU A 4 19.80 -26.80 38.49
C LEU A 4 20.15 -25.29 38.54
N GLU A 5 21.05 -24.91 39.44
CA GLU A 5 21.48 -23.52 39.65
C GLU A 5 22.32 -23.01 38.45
N GLU A 6 23.17 -23.87 37.90
CA GLU A 6 23.94 -23.55 36.69
C GLU A 6 23.03 -23.41 35.46
N LEU A 7 22.02 -24.27 35.33
CA LEU A 7 21.06 -24.22 34.22
C LEU A 7 20.14 -22.99 34.30
N GLU A 8 19.74 -22.59 35.50
CA GLU A 8 18.98 -21.36 35.75
C GLU A 8 19.83 -20.11 35.45
N ALA A 9 21.12 -20.13 35.80
CA ALA A 9 22.05 -19.05 35.43
C ALA A 9 22.21 -18.92 33.90
N MET A 10 22.31 -20.03 33.18
CA MET A 10 22.37 -20.03 31.70
C MET A 10 21.07 -19.53 31.06
N ALA A 11 19.91 -19.94 31.58
CA ALA A 11 18.61 -19.48 31.08
C ALA A 11 18.41 -17.97 31.31
N ASN A 12 18.79 -17.46 32.48
CA ASN A 12 18.74 -16.03 32.79
C ASN A 12 19.70 -15.22 31.91
N ALA A 13 20.93 -15.70 31.69
CA ALA A 13 21.89 -15.05 30.80
C ALA A 13 21.38 -15.00 29.34
N ALA A 14 20.78 -16.08 28.83
CA ALA A 14 20.16 -16.10 27.51
C ALA A 14 19.00 -15.10 27.40
N THR A 15 18.17 -15.00 28.44
CA THR A 15 17.04 -14.05 28.48
C THR A 15 17.52 -12.59 28.49
N LEU A 16 18.55 -12.28 29.26
CA LEU A 16 19.18 -10.96 29.30
C LEU A 16 19.82 -10.57 27.95
N MET A 17 20.46 -11.52 27.26
CA MET A 17 21.00 -11.30 25.92
C MET A 17 19.90 -11.02 24.90
N VAL A 18 18.80 -11.76 24.95
CA VAL A 18 17.65 -11.53 24.06
C VAL A 18 17.05 -10.14 24.31
N ALA A 19 16.79 -9.77 25.58
CA ALA A 19 16.25 -8.47 25.93
C ALA A 19 17.15 -7.30 25.48
N SER A 20 18.46 -7.44 25.59
CA SER A 20 19.42 -6.42 25.14
C SER A 20 19.41 -6.26 23.62
N ASN A 21 19.34 -7.38 22.88
CA ASN A 21 19.25 -7.36 21.43
C ASN A 21 17.90 -6.80 20.94
N GLU A 22 16.81 -7.02 21.68
CA GLU A 22 15.49 -6.46 21.37
C GLU A 22 15.45 -4.93 21.55
N HIS A 23 16.14 -4.39 22.56
CA HIS A 23 16.24 -2.95 22.73
C HIS A 23 17.08 -2.27 21.63
N ASP A 24 18.18 -2.90 21.20
CA ASP A 24 19.00 -2.40 20.08
C ASP A 24 18.24 -2.46 18.75
N THR A 25 17.53 -3.56 18.48
CA THR A 25 16.70 -3.70 17.27
C THR A 25 15.52 -2.72 17.27
N ALA A 26 14.84 -2.49 18.39
CA ALA A 26 13.78 -1.49 18.49
C ALA A 26 14.31 -0.06 18.25
N SER A 27 15.48 0.27 18.81
CA SER A 27 16.16 1.56 18.58
C SER A 27 16.54 1.76 17.12
N ARG A 28 16.90 0.69 16.42
CA ARG A 28 17.19 0.71 14.99
C ARG A 28 15.93 0.87 14.15
N TRP A 29 14.85 0.18 14.48
CA TRP A 29 13.55 0.37 13.83
C TRP A 29 13.01 1.79 14.01
N HIS A 30 13.25 2.41 15.16
CA HIS A 30 12.98 3.83 15.37
C HIS A 30 13.75 4.71 14.38
N ARG A 31 15.06 4.49 14.21
CA ARG A 31 15.88 5.28 13.26
C ARG A 31 15.51 5.03 11.79
N LEU A 32 15.14 3.81 11.43
CA LEU A 32 14.89 3.42 10.05
C LEU A 32 13.48 3.76 9.56
N PHE A 33 12.48 3.70 10.45
CA PHE A 33 11.07 3.84 10.08
C PHE A 33 10.34 4.96 10.83
N GLY A 34 10.98 5.58 11.82
CA GLY A 34 10.41 6.67 12.62
C GLY A 34 9.42 6.21 13.71
N TYR A 35 9.29 4.91 13.97
CA TYR A 35 8.36 4.38 14.99
C TYR A 35 8.85 4.63 16.41
N PHE A 36 7.95 4.89 17.36
CA PHE A 36 8.33 4.89 18.78
C PHE A 36 8.70 3.49 19.25
N GLU A 37 9.50 3.37 20.32
CA GLU A 37 10.05 2.06 20.76
C GLU A 37 8.96 1.01 21.05
N HIS A 38 7.83 1.41 21.64
CA HIS A 38 6.70 0.52 21.89
C HIS A 38 6.02 0.07 20.59
N GLU A 39 5.85 0.98 19.63
CA GLU A 39 5.28 0.70 18.31
C GLU A 39 6.22 -0.20 17.49
N ALA A 40 7.52 0.05 17.54
CA ALA A 40 8.53 -0.79 16.90
C ALA A 40 8.43 -2.23 17.40
N ARG A 41 8.34 -2.46 18.72
CA ARG A 41 8.17 -3.80 19.29
C ARG A 41 6.86 -4.46 18.85
N GLU A 42 5.76 -3.73 18.83
CA GLU A 42 4.46 -4.25 18.38
C GLU A 42 4.51 -4.65 16.90
N ARG A 43 5.10 -3.81 16.04
CA ARG A 43 5.26 -4.10 14.61
C ARG A 43 6.21 -5.26 14.36
N MET A 44 7.29 -5.38 15.14
CA MET A 44 8.18 -6.52 15.10
C MET A 44 7.47 -7.81 15.53
N ALA A 45 6.71 -7.78 16.62
CA ALA A 45 5.94 -8.93 17.10
C ALA A 45 4.87 -9.37 16.09
N ALA A 46 4.11 -8.41 15.55
CA ALA A 46 3.13 -8.67 14.50
C ALA A 46 3.79 -9.21 13.22
N PHE A 47 4.95 -8.65 12.85
CA PHE A 47 5.74 -9.16 11.74
C PHE A 47 6.20 -10.60 12.01
N ARG A 48 6.67 -10.92 13.23
CA ARG A 48 7.12 -12.27 13.65
C ARG A 48 6.00 -13.30 13.69
N ALA A 49 4.80 -12.87 14.06
CA ALA A 49 3.59 -13.69 14.08
C ALA A 49 3.01 -13.94 12.68
N ASP A 50 3.42 -13.19 11.65
CA ASP A 50 2.96 -13.39 10.27
C ASP A 50 3.57 -14.67 9.67
N THR A 51 2.81 -15.75 9.69
CA THR A 51 3.19 -17.05 9.11
C THR A 51 3.26 -17.02 7.58
N ASN A 52 2.75 -15.97 6.94
CA ASN A 52 2.71 -15.83 5.48
C ASN A 52 3.90 -15.01 4.93
N ARG A 53 4.95 -14.84 5.75
CA ARG A 53 6.23 -14.23 5.35
C ARG A 53 6.74 -14.90 4.07
N GLN A 54 6.71 -14.17 2.96
CA GLN A 54 7.30 -14.64 1.72
C GLN A 54 8.81 -14.86 1.94
N PHE A 55 9.28 -16.07 1.68
CA PHE A 55 10.70 -16.38 1.63
C PHE A 55 11.33 -15.54 0.51
N ILE A 56 12.01 -14.46 0.89
CA ILE A 56 12.94 -13.79 -0.01
C ILE A 56 14.08 -14.79 -0.25
N LEU A 57 14.23 -15.27 -1.49
CA LEU A 57 15.25 -16.23 -1.88
C LEU A 57 16.63 -15.69 -1.49
N ASP A 58 17.38 -16.43 -0.67
CA ASP A 58 18.60 -15.95 -0.01
C ASP A 58 19.64 -15.40 -1.02
N ALA A 59 19.70 -15.94 -2.24
CA ALA A 59 20.64 -15.50 -3.29
C ALA A 59 20.42 -14.06 -3.81
N HIS A 60 19.16 -13.60 -3.91
CA HIS A 60 18.86 -12.20 -4.27
C HIS A 60 19.11 -11.25 -3.09
N ARG A 61 19.17 -11.81 -1.87
CA ARG A 61 19.38 -11.03 -0.65
C ARG A 61 20.85 -10.75 -0.40
N ASP A 62 21.74 -11.71 -0.63
CA ASP A 62 23.18 -11.53 -0.40
C ASP A 62 23.78 -10.41 -1.25
N MET A 63 23.26 -10.17 -2.46
CA MET A 63 23.67 -9.04 -3.29
C MET A 63 23.20 -7.67 -2.77
N ILE A 64 22.05 -7.59 -2.10
CA ILE A 64 21.47 -6.32 -1.60
C ILE A 64 21.88 -6.04 -0.14
N CYS A 65 22.19 -7.09 0.62
CA CYS A 65 22.65 -6.98 2.00
C CYS A 65 23.90 -6.10 2.11
N ILE A 66 24.86 -6.19 1.19
CA ILE A 66 26.10 -5.41 1.27
C ILE A 66 25.84 -3.89 1.20
N GLU A 67 24.97 -3.42 0.32
CA GLU A 67 24.65 -1.99 0.20
C GLU A 67 23.76 -1.48 1.35
N LYS A 68 22.80 -2.28 1.80
CA LYS A 68 21.82 -1.87 2.82
C LYS A 68 22.30 -2.05 4.26
N GLU A 69 23.28 -2.92 4.51
CA GLU A 69 23.93 -3.09 5.81
C GLU A 69 24.83 -1.89 6.13
N ILE A 70 25.41 -1.23 5.11
CA ILE A 70 26.11 0.06 5.25
C ILE A 70 25.14 1.18 5.69
N GLU A 71 23.87 1.12 5.31
CA GLU A 71 22.81 2.04 5.75
C GLU A 71 22.22 1.67 7.13
N GLY A 72 22.70 0.59 7.77
CA GLY A 72 22.26 0.18 9.11
C GLY A 72 20.99 -0.69 9.16
N TYR A 73 20.50 -1.16 8.00
CA TYR A 73 19.40 -2.13 7.95
C TYR A 73 19.89 -3.53 8.37
N ASP A 74 19.12 -4.21 9.23
CA ASP A 74 19.32 -5.64 9.48
C ASP A 74 18.40 -6.46 8.59
N ARG A 75 18.64 -7.77 8.62
CA ARG A 75 17.86 -8.77 7.91
C ARG A 75 16.35 -8.66 8.19
N GLU A 76 15.95 -8.28 9.40
CA GLU A 76 14.52 -8.21 9.78
C GLU A 76 13.88 -6.91 9.27
N ALA A 77 14.53 -5.76 9.46
CA ALA A 77 14.09 -4.46 8.96
C ALA A 77 14.01 -4.42 7.44
N TYR A 78 14.97 -5.02 6.72
CA TYR A 78 14.93 -5.08 5.27
C TYR A 78 13.73 -5.89 4.76
N LYS A 79 13.44 -7.04 5.39
CA LYS A 79 12.26 -7.83 5.01
C LYS A 79 10.97 -7.07 5.30
N TYR A 80 10.92 -6.37 6.43
CA TYR A 80 9.78 -5.54 6.81
C TYR A 80 9.53 -4.41 5.80
N SER A 81 10.58 -3.68 5.40
CA SER A 81 10.46 -2.58 4.42
C SER A 81 10.00 -3.08 3.05
N ALA A 82 10.54 -4.22 2.58
CA ALA A 82 10.12 -4.83 1.32
C ALA A 82 8.65 -5.29 1.35
N GLN A 83 8.19 -5.84 2.49
CA GLN A 83 6.78 -6.19 2.69
C GLN A 83 5.88 -4.95 2.69
N LEU A 84 6.30 -3.87 3.35
CA LEU A 84 5.57 -2.61 3.40
C LEU A 84 5.42 -1.99 2.00
N MET A 85 6.50 -1.93 1.21
CA MET A 85 6.46 -1.42 -0.17
C MET A 85 5.51 -2.22 -1.06
N LYS A 86 5.48 -3.55 -0.91
CA LYS A 86 4.52 -4.41 -1.64
C LYS A 86 3.08 -4.13 -1.21
N GLN A 87 2.81 -4.03 0.08
CA GLN A 87 1.47 -3.73 0.60
C GLN A 87 0.97 -2.35 0.11
N GLN A 88 1.82 -1.33 0.13
CA GLN A 88 1.50 0.00 -0.37
C GLN A 88 1.22 -0.01 -1.89
N SER A 89 2.04 -0.74 -2.65
CA SER A 89 1.83 -0.92 -4.10
C SER A 89 0.51 -1.64 -4.40
N GLN A 90 0.16 -2.66 -3.61
CA GLN A 90 -1.11 -3.37 -3.75
C GLN A 90 -2.31 -2.51 -3.37
N ALA A 91 -2.21 -1.70 -2.32
CA ALA A 91 -3.26 -0.76 -1.92
C ALA A 91 -3.52 0.28 -3.02
N CYS A 92 -2.46 0.86 -3.59
CA CYS A 92 -2.56 1.81 -4.70
C CYS A 92 -3.20 1.17 -5.95
N ARG A 93 -2.83 -0.08 -6.28
CA ARG A 93 -3.48 -0.82 -7.39
C ARG A 93 -4.97 -1.05 -7.14
N LYS A 94 -5.37 -1.41 -5.92
CA LYS A 94 -6.78 -1.62 -5.57
C LYS A 94 -7.60 -0.32 -5.66
N MET A 95 -7.02 0.81 -5.25
CA MET A 95 -7.68 2.12 -5.34
C MET A 95 -7.91 2.52 -6.81
N ASN A 96 -6.88 2.43 -7.65
CA ASN A 96 -7.00 2.71 -9.08
C ASN A 96 -7.99 1.77 -9.79
N GLN A 97 -8.05 0.51 -9.36
CA GLN A 97 -9.00 -0.46 -9.91
C GLN A 97 -10.45 -0.10 -9.53
N ALA A 98 -10.71 0.29 -8.28
CA ALA A 98 -12.03 0.69 -7.81
C ALA A 98 -12.56 1.95 -8.52
N GLU A 99 -11.68 2.93 -8.77
CA GLU A 99 -12.01 4.13 -9.54
C GLU A 99 -12.30 3.81 -11.01
N SER A 100 -11.52 2.91 -11.62
CA SER A 100 -11.75 2.47 -13.01
C SER A 100 -13.05 1.67 -13.19
N SER A 101 -13.52 0.97 -12.15
CA SER A 101 -14.74 0.14 -12.20
C SER A 101 -16.03 0.88 -11.85
N SER A 102 -15.95 2.12 -11.35
CA SER A 102 -17.12 2.89 -10.95
C SER A 102 -17.75 3.59 -12.16
N THR A 103 -19.05 3.39 -12.37
CA THR A 103 -19.83 4.07 -13.42
C THR A 103 -20.37 5.40 -12.89
N TYR A 104 -20.02 6.49 -13.57
CA TYR A 104 -20.49 7.85 -13.31
C TYR A 104 -21.44 8.29 -14.42
N ARG A 105 -22.34 9.23 -14.10
CA ARG A 105 -23.23 9.87 -15.08
C ARG A 105 -22.86 11.33 -15.22
N LEU A 106 -22.37 11.69 -16.40
CA LEU A 106 -22.06 13.06 -16.77
C LEU A 106 -23.25 13.65 -17.53
N LYS A 107 -23.75 14.81 -17.10
CA LYS A 107 -24.81 15.51 -17.83
C LYS A 107 -24.24 16.13 -19.10
N LEU A 108 -24.89 15.88 -20.24
CA LEU A 108 -24.50 16.46 -21.53
C LEU A 108 -25.05 17.89 -21.62
N GLU A 109 -24.23 18.85 -21.22
CA GLU A 109 -24.55 20.27 -21.27
C GLU A 109 -23.31 21.12 -21.57
N GLY A 110 -23.53 22.34 -22.04
CA GLY A 110 -22.45 23.29 -22.36
C GLY A 110 -21.42 22.73 -23.35
N PRO A 111 -20.11 22.82 -23.06
CA PRO A 111 -19.05 22.37 -23.99
C PRO A 111 -19.04 20.84 -24.21
N LEU A 112 -19.74 20.07 -23.37
CA LEU A 112 -19.89 18.62 -23.48
C LEU A 112 -21.34 18.22 -23.82
N GLN A 113 -21.99 18.98 -24.71
CA GLN A 113 -23.39 18.76 -25.10
C GLN A 113 -23.65 17.48 -25.92
N THR A 114 -22.63 16.83 -26.47
CA THR A 114 -22.77 15.59 -27.26
C THR A 114 -21.83 14.50 -26.77
N ALA A 115 -22.22 13.24 -26.97
CA ALA A 115 -21.36 12.08 -26.68
C ALA A 115 -20.03 12.14 -27.44
N GLN A 116 -20.04 12.72 -28.64
CA GLN A 116 -18.84 12.94 -29.45
C GLN A 116 -17.89 13.97 -28.81
N ALA A 117 -18.43 15.04 -28.20
CA ALA A 117 -17.62 16.01 -27.46
C ALA A 117 -16.97 15.39 -26.21
N VAL A 118 -17.72 14.52 -25.52
CA VAL A 118 -17.19 13.73 -24.39
C VAL A 118 -16.10 12.76 -24.86
N ALA A 119 -16.32 12.08 -25.99
CA ALA A 119 -15.32 11.19 -26.57
C ALA A 119 -14.05 11.94 -26.98
N HIS A 120 -14.18 13.13 -27.55
CA HIS A 120 -13.03 13.97 -27.90
C HIS A 120 -12.27 14.46 -26.64
N ALA A 121 -12.99 14.96 -25.63
CA ALA A 121 -12.39 15.44 -24.37
C ALA A 121 -11.65 14.31 -23.62
N ALA A 122 -12.17 13.08 -23.66
CA ALA A 122 -11.57 11.91 -23.03
C ALA A 122 -10.66 11.09 -23.95
N ASN A 123 -10.45 11.52 -25.20
CA ASN A 123 -9.70 10.79 -26.23
C ASN A 123 -10.14 9.31 -26.39
N LEU A 124 -11.46 9.09 -26.41
CA LEU A 124 -12.09 7.78 -26.56
C LEU A 124 -12.20 7.39 -28.04
N MET A 125 -11.86 6.13 -28.34
CA MET A 125 -12.06 5.54 -29.67
C MET A 125 -13.53 5.26 -30.00
N THR A 126 -14.37 5.11 -28.96
CA THR A 126 -15.79 4.77 -29.09
C THR A 126 -16.63 5.75 -28.30
N GLU A 127 -17.76 6.16 -28.87
CA GLU A 127 -18.67 7.07 -28.18
C GLU A 127 -19.28 6.40 -26.92
N PRO A 128 -19.29 7.12 -25.79
CA PRO A 128 -19.82 6.59 -24.55
C PRO A 128 -21.35 6.52 -24.56
N ARG A 129 -21.92 5.61 -23.78
CA ARG A 129 -23.36 5.31 -23.79
C ARG A 129 -24.15 6.51 -23.28
N VAL A 130 -25.19 6.90 -24.02
CA VAL A 130 -26.08 8.01 -23.68
C VAL A 130 -27.37 7.48 -23.06
N VAL A 131 -27.81 8.12 -21.98
CA VAL A 131 -29.05 7.81 -21.25
C VAL A 131 -29.82 9.10 -21.04
N GLY A 132 -31.07 9.16 -21.52
CA GLY A 132 -31.97 10.28 -21.25
C GLY A 132 -32.77 10.05 -19.97
N GLY A 133 -33.05 11.14 -19.25
CA GLY A 133 -33.90 11.12 -18.06
C GLY A 133 -34.74 12.38 -17.96
N THR A 134 -35.98 12.23 -17.54
CA THR A 134 -36.86 13.36 -17.21
C THR A 134 -36.87 13.51 -15.69
N ASP A 135 -36.55 14.70 -15.21
CA ASP A 135 -36.58 14.99 -13.78
C ASP A 135 -38.03 15.16 -13.27
N SER A 136 -38.23 15.21 -11.96
CA SER A 136 -39.55 15.42 -11.34
C SER A 136 -40.23 16.72 -11.78
N ASP A 137 -39.43 17.71 -12.19
CA ASP A 137 -39.91 19.01 -12.69
C ASP A 137 -40.25 19.00 -14.19
N GLY A 138 -40.20 17.84 -14.86
CA GLY A 138 -40.50 17.70 -16.29
C GLY A 138 -39.39 18.14 -17.23
N THR A 139 -38.22 18.53 -16.71
CA THR A 139 -37.07 18.91 -17.52
C THR A 139 -36.37 17.65 -18.07
N PHE A 140 -36.24 17.58 -19.40
CA PHE A 140 -35.51 16.49 -20.05
C PHE A 140 -34.00 16.78 -20.03
N SER A 141 -33.24 15.88 -19.42
CA SER A 141 -31.79 15.94 -19.37
C SER A 141 -31.19 14.70 -20.00
N VAL A 142 -30.07 14.87 -20.71
CA VAL A 142 -29.34 13.78 -21.33
C VAL A 142 -28.04 13.58 -20.56
N PHE A 143 -27.73 12.33 -20.25
CA PHE A 143 -26.54 11.93 -19.51
C PHE A 143 -25.72 10.94 -20.31
N CYS A 144 -24.45 10.82 -19.94
CA CYS A 144 -23.52 9.90 -20.51
C CYS A 144 -22.90 9.04 -19.40
N GLU A 145 -22.87 7.72 -19.58
CA GLU A 145 -22.24 6.79 -18.65
C GLU A 145 -20.74 6.70 -18.94
N ILE A 146 -19.92 7.07 -17.96
CA ILE A 146 -18.46 7.12 -18.06
C ILE A 146 -17.81 6.43 -16.85
N ASN A 147 -16.60 5.90 -17.01
CA ASN A 147 -15.83 5.31 -15.90
C ASN A 147 -14.99 6.38 -15.20
N GLY A 148 -14.45 6.07 -14.01
CA GLY A 148 -13.61 7.03 -13.26
C GLY A 148 -12.39 7.52 -14.05
N THR A 149 -11.78 6.67 -14.87
CA THR A 149 -10.66 7.07 -15.75
C THR A 149 -11.08 8.14 -16.77
N ILE A 150 -12.26 7.98 -17.37
CA ILE A 150 -12.82 8.92 -18.35
C ILE A 150 -13.16 10.25 -17.66
N LYS A 151 -13.74 10.17 -16.46
CA LYS A 151 -14.03 11.35 -15.64
C LYS A 151 -12.78 12.19 -15.40
N SER A 152 -11.69 11.58 -14.94
CA SER A 152 -10.42 12.29 -14.68
C SER A 152 -9.81 12.91 -15.94
N GLN A 153 -9.94 12.26 -17.10
CA GLN A 153 -9.49 12.82 -18.37
C GLN A 153 -10.29 14.07 -18.76
N ILE A 154 -11.61 14.02 -18.59
CA ILE A 154 -12.49 15.16 -18.85
C ILE A 154 -12.22 16.31 -17.88
N GLU A 155 -12.00 16.03 -16.59
CA GLU A 155 -11.61 17.04 -15.59
C GLU A 155 -10.27 17.71 -15.90
N THR A 156 -9.36 17.01 -16.59
CA THR A 156 -8.07 17.58 -17.02
C THR A 156 -8.21 18.43 -18.29
N TYR A 157 -9.24 18.17 -19.09
CA TYR A 157 -9.49 18.85 -20.37
C TYR A 157 -10.25 20.18 -20.21
N LEU A 158 -11.12 20.29 -19.21
CA LEU A 158 -11.93 21.47 -18.89
C LEU A 158 -11.12 22.53 -18.11
#